data_AF-A0A4D4KVP8-F1
#
_entry.id   AF-A0A4D4KVP8-F1
#
_cell.length_a   1.000
_cell.length_b   1.000
_cell.length_c   1.000
_cell.angle_alpha   90.00
_cell.angle_beta   90.00
_cell.angle_gamma   90.00
#
_symmetry.space_group_name_H-M   'P 1'
#
loop_
_entity.id
_entity.type
_entity.pdbx_description
1 polymer ?
#
loop_
_entity_poly.entity_id
_entity_poly.type
_entity_poly.pdbx_seq_one_letter_code
_entity_poly.pdbx_strand_id
1 'polypeptide(L)'
;MAPGAGRRRADGVAHHREGAERCTLHAATPREAARRAKPGDTVCFDGDLSRRRLVITKGGSRERPITYAGGGDAVDGITVEADDVIVDGFRSVRPEAPGIELTGHRVTVRNNTVIGPRGGDGDGIRFFGDDLTIAHNTVRDTGNSHGRHADCMQTFASDTPPSHRVRIEDNRCEDIDNMCLMAEGPNDGEGDGRGTTGDFTIRGNHCETLRASQALMFEDVRNATITGNEFAAPTHHAIGLAHHSTGARVDGNTLHPGIRYEVGIDASSRAGYRGPEPGGLP
;
A
#
# COMPACT_ATOMS: atom_id res chain seq x y z
N MET A 1 -12.86 7.44 64.17
CA MET A 1 -13.56 7.76 62.91
C MET A 1 -12.53 8.16 61.86
N ALA A 2 -12.24 7.25 60.93
CA ALA A 2 -11.76 7.46 59.55
C ALA A 2 -11.43 6.07 58.96
N PRO A 3 -12.04 5.62 57.84
CA PRO A 3 -11.95 4.25 57.37
C PRO A 3 -10.97 4.05 56.20
N GLY A 4 -10.35 2.86 56.18
CA GLY A 4 -10.18 1.98 55.00
C GLY A 4 -9.43 2.49 53.76
N ALA A 5 -8.12 2.24 53.69
CA ALA A 5 -7.39 2.22 52.42
C ALA A 5 -7.57 0.84 51.73
N GLY A 6 -8.64 0.72 50.92
CA GLY A 6 -8.88 -0.42 50.05
C GLY A 6 -7.92 -0.44 48.86
N ARG A 7 -7.24 -1.59 48.68
CA ARG A 7 -6.47 -1.93 47.47
C ARG A 7 -7.37 -1.81 46.24
N ARG A 8 -7.08 -0.87 45.34
CA ARG A 8 -7.65 -0.89 43.99
C ARG A 8 -6.91 -1.93 43.16
N ARG A 9 -7.62 -3.01 42.82
CA ARG A 9 -7.26 -3.89 41.72
C ARG A 9 -7.27 -3.04 40.44
N ALA A 10 -6.19 -3.12 39.69
CA ALA A 10 -6.19 -2.68 38.31
C ALA A 10 -7.03 -3.68 37.53
N ASP A 11 -8.30 -3.34 37.28
CA ASP A 11 -9.12 -4.05 36.31
C ASP A 11 -8.50 -3.78 34.93
N GLY A 12 -7.83 -4.81 34.41
CA GLY A 12 -7.35 -4.84 33.04
C GLY A 12 -8.56 -4.76 32.11
N VAL A 13 -8.73 -3.60 31.48
CA VAL A 13 -9.63 -3.46 30.34
C VAL A 13 -9.00 -4.25 29.20
N ALA A 14 -9.48 -5.48 29.02
CA ALA A 14 -9.31 -6.20 27.77
C ALA A 14 -9.95 -5.33 26.68
N HIS A 15 -9.11 -4.71 25.85
CA HIS A 15 -9.54 -4.20 24.56
C HIS A 15 -10.05 -5.40 23.75
N HIS A 16 -11.36 -5.60 23.77
CA HIS A 16 -12.04 -6.39 22.76
C HIS A 16 -11.72 -5.76 21.41
N ARG A 17 -10.86 -6.43 20.64
CA ARG A 17 -10.70 -6.18 19.21
C ARG A 17 -12.05 -6.50 18.56
N GLU A 18 -12.84 -5.48 18.27
CA GLU A 18 -13.95 -5.61 17.33
C GLU A 18 -13.37 -6.06 15.98
N GLY A 19 -13.86 -7.20 15.47
CA GLY A 19 -13.77 -7.53 14.05
C GLY A 19 -12.67 -8.49 13.59
N ALA A 20 -11.97 -9.23 14.45
CA ALA A 20 -11.24 -10.39 13.95
C ALA A 20 -12.27 -11.42 13.43
N GLU A 21 -12.43 -11.50 12.10
CA GLU A 21 -13.27 -12.53 11.48
C GLU A 21 -12.88 -13.90 12.05
N ARG A 22 -13.87 -14.68 12.49
CA ARG A 22 -13.60 -16.01 13.03
C ARG A 22 -13.02 -16.88 11.91
N CYS A 23 -11.83 -17.43 12.15
CA CYS A 23 -11.19 -18.39 11.27
C CYS A 23 -12.17 -19.51 10.89
N THR A 24 -12.36 -19.75 9.59
CA THR A 24 -13.12 -20.90 9.08
C THR A 24 -12.20 -22.05 8.68
N LEU A 25 -10.93 -21.73 8.40
CA LEU A 25 -9.88 -22.68 8.08
C LEU A 25 -8.61 -22.36 8.87
N HIS A 26 -8.12 -23.37 9.59
CA HIS A 26 -6.78 -23.35 10.16
C HIS A 26 -5.82 -24.16 9.28
N ALA A 27 -4.67 -23.57 8.98
CA ALA A 27 -3.60 -24.19 8.19
C ALA A 27 -2.24 -23.99 8.88
N ALA A 28 -1.37 -24.99 8.87
CA ALA A 28 -0.02 -24.83 9.42
C ALA A 28 0.94 -24.16 8.41
N THR A 29 0.62 -24.20 7.12
CA THR A 29 1.50 -23.69 6.06
C THR A 29 0.72 -23.05 4.90
N PRO A 30 1.35 -22.14 4.12
CA PRO A 30 0.74 -21.60 2.90
C PRO A 30 0.33 -22.68 1.89
N ARG A 31 1.15 -23.72 1.73
CA ARG A 31 0.86 -24.87 0.85
C ARG A 31 -0.40 -25.63 1.28
N GLU A 32 -0.59 -25.78 2.59
CA GLU A 32 -1.78 -26.41 3.13
C GLU A 32 -3.02 -25.55 2.91
N ALA A 33 -2.93 -24.24 3.17
CA ALA A 33 -3.99 -23.29 2.88
C ALA A 33 -4.41 -23.35 1.41
N ALA A 34 -3.45 -23.26 0.48
CA ALA A 34 -3.71 -23.31 -0.96
C ALA A 34 -4.43 -24.60 -1.41
N ARG A 35 -4.20 -25.73 -0.73
CA ARG A 35 -4.87 -27.00 -1.01
C ARG A 35 -6.28 -27.11 -0.44
N ARG A 36 -6.55 -26.47 0.70
CA ARG A 36 -7.76 -26.71 1.50
C ARG A 36 -8.77 -25.57 1.42
N ALA A 37 -8.30 -24.34 1.21
CA ALA A 37 -9.12 -23.15 1.20
C ALA A 37 -10.10 -23.17 0.03
N LYS A 38 -11.32 -22.73 0.33
CA LYS A 38 -12.44 -22.60 -0.59
C LYS A 38 -12.88 -21.13 -0.61
N PRO A 39 -13.52 -20.66 -1.69
CA PRO A 39 -14.12 -19.32 -1.72
C PRO A 39 -14.90 -19.04 -0.44
N GLY A 40 -14.73 -17.86 0.14
CA GLY A 40 -15.38 -17.40 1.37
C GLY A 40 -14.77 -17.94 2.67
N ASP A 41 -13.64 -18.65 2.62
CA ASP A 41 -12.91 -19.03 3.83
C ASP A 41 -12.12 -17.84 4.40
N THR A 42 -12.08 -17.77 5.73
CA THR A 42 -11.08 -17.00 6.48
C THR A 42 -10.02 -17.97 6.99
N VAL A 43 -8.83 -17.89 6.39
CA VAL A 43 -7.66 -18.71 6.69
C VAL A 43 -6.83 -18.05 7.78
N CYS A 44 -6.59 -18.77 8.86
CA CYS A 44 -5.64 -18.42 9.91
C CYS A 44 -4.51 -19.43 9.96
N PHE A 45 -3.30 -18.97 10.26
CA PHE A 45 -2.13 -19.82 10.30
C PHE A 45 -1.77 -20.20 11.74
N ASP A 46 -1.69 -21.52 12.01
CA ASP A 46 -1.25 -22.03 13.31
C ASP A 46 0.27 -22.29 13.34
N GLY A 47 0.93 -22.19 12.19
CA GLY A 47 2.37 -22.39 12.04
C GLY A 47 3.17 -21.09 12.13
N ASP A 48 4.44 -21.20 12.49
CA ASP A 48 5.37 -20.06 12.50
C ASP A 48 5.70 -19.58 11.08
N LEU A 49 5.26 -18.36 10.75
CA LEU A 49 5.55 -17.68 9.50
C LEU A 49 6.64 -16.60 9.64
N SER A 50 7.19 -16.37 10.84
CA SER A 50 8.09 -15.24 11.11
C SER A 50 9.39 -15.21 10.31
N ARG A 51 9.76 -16.34 9.72
CA ARG A 51 10.95 -16.53 8.87
C ARG A 51 10.61 -17.12 7.50
N ARG A 52 9.36 -16.93 7.07
CA ARG A 52 8.86 -17.45 5.81
C ARG A 52 7.95 -16.43 5.14
N ARG A 53 8.26 -16.13 3.88
CA ARG A 53 7.37 -15.39 3.01
C ARG A 53 6.06 -16.15 2.82
N LEU A 54 4.94 -15.48 3.08
CA LEU A 54 3.60 -16.02 2.83
C LEU A 54 3.29 -15.89 1.34
N VAL A 55 3.27 -17.02 0.63
CA VAL A 55 2.91 -17.06 -0.81
C VAL A 55 1.46 -17.51 -0.94
N ILE A 56 0.60 -16.63 -1.44
CA ILE A 56 -0.83 -16.84 -1.64
C ILE A 56 -1.09 -17.03 -3.13
N THR A 57 -1.38 -18.27 -3.53
CA THR A 57 -1.71 -18.62 -4.93
C THR A 57 -3.15 -19.10 -5.09
N LYS A 58 -3.96 -19.00 -4.02
CA LYS A 58 -5.33 -19.50 -4.01
C LYS A 58 -6.30 -18.39 -3.63
N GLY A 59 -7.07 -17.98 -4.63
CA GLY A 59 -8.17 -17.04 -4.55
C GLY A 59 -9.54 -17.67 -4.34
N GLY A 60 -10.51 -16.82 -4.02
CA GLY A 60 -11.93 -17.16 -3.92
C GLY A 60 -12.70 -16.94 -5.21
N SER A 61 -13.85 -16.27 -5.09
CA SER A 61 -14.61 -15.68 -6.19
C SER A 61 -15.02 -14.26 -5.82
N ARG A 62 -15.50 -13.48 -6.78
CA ARG A 62 -15.94 -12.09 -6.57
C ARG A 62 -16.89 -11.90 -5.39
N GLU A 63 -17.83 -12.82 -5.21
CA GLU A 63 -18.83 -12.75 -4.13
C GLU A 63 -18.34 -13.40 -2.83
N ARG A 64 -17.29 -14.22 -2.91
CA ARG A 64 -16.77 -15.03 -1.80
C ARG A 64 -15.24 -15.07 -1.88
N PRO A 65 -14.54 -13.94 -1.67
CA PRO A 65 -13.09 -13.92 -1.64
C PRO A 65 -12.55 -14.80 -0.52
N ILE A 66 -11.28 -15.18 -0.60
CA ILE A 66 -10.60 -15.85 0.52
C ILE A 66 -9.87 -14.78 1.33
N THR A 67 -10.13 -14.75 2.64
CA THR A 67 -9.39 -13.90 3.58
C THR A 67 -8.24 -14.68 4.17
N TYR A 68 -7.02 -14.17 4.07
CA TYR A 68 -5.86 -14.63 4.82
C TYR A 68 -5.63 -13.65 5.97
N ALA A 69 -5.97 -14.09 7.19
CA ALA A 69 -5.98 -13.26 8.38
C ALA A 69 -4.76 -13.55 9.26
N GLY A 70 -3.95 -12.52 9.51
CA GLY A 70 -2.77 -12.58 10.37
C GLY A 70 -3.03 -12.20 11.82
N GLY A 71 -4.01 -11.34 12.11
CA GLY A 71 -4.33 -10.96 13.50
C GLY A 71 -3.19 -10.27 14.30
N GLY A 72 -2.16 -9.80 13.60
CA GLY A 72 -0.91 -9.23 14.11
C GLY A 72 0.31 -10.17 13.99
N ASP A 73 0.12 -11.38 13.45
CA ASP A 73 1.17 -12.40 13.37
C ASP A 73 2.34 -11.98 12.49
N ALA A 74 3.53 -12.43 12.90
CA ALA A 74 4.77 -12.15 12.20
C ALA A 74 4.90 -12.99 10.93
N VAL A 75 5.30 -12.34 9.82
CA VAL A 75 5.59 -12.98 8.53
C VAL A 75 6.84 -12.37 7.90
N ASP A 76 7.60 -13.15 7.14
CA ASP A 76 8.80 -12.66 6.42
C ASP A 76 8.43 -12.13 5.02
N GLY A 77 7.42 -11.27 4.96
CA GLY A 77 6.85 -10.71 3.73
C GLY A 77 5.74 -11.55 3.10
N ILE A 78 5.09 -11.00 2.08
CA ILE A 78 3.88 -11.58 1.47
C ILE A 78 3.94 -11.46 -0.06
N THR A 79 3.69 -12.54 -0.78
CA THR A 79 3.39 -12.52 -2.23
C THR A 79 1.97 -13.00 -2.46
N VAL A 80 1.20 -12.25 -3.24
CA VAL A 80 -0.13 -12.64 -3.73
C VAL A 80 -0.06 -12.81 -5.25
N GLU A 81 -0.40 -14.00 -5.73
CA GLU A 81 -0.51 -14.36 -7.15
C GLU A 81 -1.87 -15.05 -7.36
N ALA A 82 -2.94 -14.30 -7.10
CA ALA A 82 -4.31 -14.80 -7.19
C ALA A 82 -5.31 -13.63 -7.24
N ASP A 83 -6.49 -13.93 -7.77
CA ASP A 83 -7.64 -13.03 -7.74
C ASP A 83 -8.49 -13.28 -6.49
N ASP A 84 -9.37 -12.34 -6.14
CA ASP A 84 -10.40 -12.53 -5.10
C ASP A 84 -9.80 -12.92 -3.73
N VAL A 85 -8.82 -12.12 -3.30
CA VAL A 85 -8.04 -12.32 -2.06
C VAL A 85 -8.17 -11.10 -1.15
N ILE A 86 -8.30 -11.35 0.15
CA ILE A 86 -8.10 -10.34 1.19
C ILE A 86 -6.90 -10.76 2.04
N VAL A 87 -5.90 -9.91 2.21
CA VAL A 87 -4.78 -10.09 3.12
C VAL A 87 -4.92 -9.09 4.26
N ASP A 88 -5.08 -9.58 5.47
CA ASP A 88 -5.49 -8.76 6.61
C ASP A 88 -4.59 -8.94 7.84
N GLY A 89 -3.98 -7.86 8.31
CA GLY A 89 -3.43 -7.81 9.67
C GLY A 89 -2.14 -8.59 9.89
N PHE A 90 -1.25 -8.73 8.91
CA PHE A 90 0.08 -9.32 9.11
C PHE A 90 1.14 -8.28 9.49
N ARG A 91 2.22 -8.77 10.08
CA ARG A 91 3.35 -7.95 10.50
C ARG A 91 4.68 -8.45 9.94
N SER A 92 5.33 -7.65 9.10
CA SER A 92 6.66 -7.92 8.52
C SER A 92 7.73 -7.00 9.12
N VAL A 93 8.80 -7.56 9.70
CA VAL A 93 9.96 -6.82 10.21
C VAL A 93 11.20 -7.20 9.42
N ARG A 94 11.78 -6.22 8.73
CA ARG A 94 12.92 -6.40 7.83
C ARG A 94 12.72 -7.54 6.83
N PRO A 95 11.55 -7.62 6.16
CA PRO A 95 11.36 -8.63 5.13
C PRO A 95 12.33 -8.39 3.96
N GLU A 96 12.54 -9.41 3.15
CA GLU A 96 13.03 -9.21 1.80
C GLU A 96 12.07 -8.27 1.04
N ALA A 97 12.64 -7.28 0.33
CA ALA A 97 11.86 -6.31 -0.44
C ALA A 97 11.41 -6.91 -1.79
N PRO A 98 10.18 -6.60 -2.25
CA PRO A 98 9.19 -5.79 -1.56
C PRO A 98 8.57 -6.52 -0.36
N GLY A 99 8.23 -5.77 0.69
CA GLY A 99 7.63 -6.33 1.90
C GLY A 99 6.30 -7.03 1.64
N ILE A 100 5.47 -6.47 0.76
CA ILE A 100 4.28 -7.11 0.18
C ILE A 100 4.35 -6.94 -1.33
N GLU A 101 4.03 -8.00 -2.07
CA GLU A 101 3.87 -7.98 -3.52
C GLU A 101 2.53 -8.57 -3.88
N LEU A 102 1.77 -7.92 -4.76
CA LEU A 102 0.48 -8.42 -5.21
C LEU A 102 0.31 -8.28 -6.72
N THR A 103 -0.09 -9.38 -7.34
CA THR A 103 -0.47 -9.45 -8.75
C THR A 103 -1.77 -10.22 -8.86
N GLY A 104 -2.80 -9.58 -9.42
CA GLY A 104 -4.11 -10.21 -9.61
C GLY A 104 -5.24 -9.21 -9.76
N HIS A 105 -6.47 -9.69 -9.60
CA HIS A 105 -7.68 -8.89 -9.70
C HIS A 105 -8.52 -9.00 -8.42
N ARG A 106 -9.15 -7.92 -7.99
CA ARG A 106 -10.02 -7.92 -6.79
C ARG A 106 -9.26 -8.37 -5.55
N VAL A 107 -8.08 -7.78 -5.35
CA VAL A 107 -7.20 -8.05 -4.20
C VAL A 107 -7.29 -6.89 -3.22
N THR A 108 -7.54 -7.20 -1.94
CA THR A 108 -7.49 -6.24 -0.84
C THR A 108 -6.31 -6.56 0.07
N VAL A 109 -5.43 -5.59 0.30
CA VAL A 109 -4.36 -5.66 1.30
C VAL A 109 -4.66 -4.61 2.35
N ARG A 110 -4.96 -5.04 3.58
CA ARG A 110 -5.36 -4.11 4.64
C ARG A 110 -4.81 -4.42 6.03
N ASN A 111 -4.68 -3.37 6.84
CA ASN A 111 -4.23 -3.45 8.24
C ASN A 111 -2.85 -4.13 8.43
N ASN A 112 -2.04 -4.25 7.38
CA ASN A 112 -0.73 -4.88 7.46
C ASN A 112 0.32 -3.85 7.91
N THR A 113 1.39 -4.34 8.51
CA THR A 113 2.54 -3.52 8.92
C THR A 113 3.82 -4.04 8.29
N VAL A 114 4.52 -3.20 7.53
CA VAL A 114 5.84 -3.50 6.93
C VAL A 114 6.87 -2.53 7.51
N ILE A 115 7.95 -3.05 8.10
CA ILE A 115 8.96 -2.21 8.76
C ILE A 115 10.34 -2.55 8.21
N GLY A 116 10.99 -1.57 7.59
CA GLY A 116 12.36 -1.62 7.13
C GLY A 116 12.70 -2.76 6.15
N PRO A 117 11.96 -2.93 5.04
CA PRO A 117 12.25 -3.91 3.99
C PRO A 117 13.70 -3.81 3.48
N ARG A 118 14.30 -4.94 3.09
CA ARG A 118 15.73 -5.05 2.76
C ARG A 118 15.97 -5.82 1.46
N GLY A 119 17.06 -5.48 0.78
CA GLY A 119 17.33 -6.02 -0.57
C GLY A 119 16.53 -5.28 -1.63
N GLY A 120 16.68 -5.67 -2.89
CA GLY A 120 16.02 -5.01 -4.04
C GLY A 120 16.13 -3.48 -3.99
N ASP A 121 15.03 -2.83 -4.34
CA ASP A 121 14.85 -1.37 -4.20
C ASP A 121 14.41 -0.95 -2.80
N GLY A 122 13.99 -1.89 -1.95
CA GLY A 122 13.61 -1.59 -0.58
C GLY A 122 12.15 -1.13 -0.42
N ASP A 123 11.27 -1.47 -1.35
CA ASP A 123 9.88 -1.04 -1.31
C ASP A 123 9.06 -1.72 -0.21
N GLY A 124 8.09 -0.98 0.31
CA GLY A 124 7.07 -1.51 1.21
C GLY A 124 6.12 -2.46 0.49
N ILE A 125 5.40 -1.94 -0.51
CA ILE A 125 4.36 -2.66 -1.24
C ILE A 125 4.54 -2.48 -2.75
N ARG A 126 4.57 -3.58 -3.50
CA ARG A 126 4.43 -3.58 -4.97
C ARG A 126 3.09 -4.14 -5.39
N PHE A 127 2.46 -3.54 -6.40
CA PHE A 127 1.13 -3.96 -6.83
C PHE A 127 0.89 -3.84 -8.33
N PHE A 128 0.17 -4.84 -8.87
CA PHE A 128 -0.12 -4.96 -10.30
C PHE A 128 -1.50 -5.61 -10.53
N GLY A 129 -2.17 -5.21 -11.61
CA GLY A 129 -3.46 -5.75 -12.01
C GLY A 129 -4.62 -4.80 -11.73
N ASP A 130 -5.80 -5.32 -11.39
CA ASP A 130 -7.04 -4.57 -11.55
C ASP A 130 -8.02 -4.73 -10.38
N ASP A 131 -8.72 -3.63 -10.03
CA ASP A 131 -9.66 -3.60 -8.90
C ASP A 131 -8.95 -3.95 -7.58
N LEU A 132 -7.93 -3.15 -7.26
CA LEU A 132 -7.05 -3.36 -6.10
C LEU A 132 -7.44 -2.39 -4.98
N THR A 133 -7.41 -2.86 -3.74
CA THR A 133 -7.59 -2.01 -2.55
C THR A 133 -6.41 -2.20 -1.60
N ILE A 134 -5.65 -1.13 -1.36
CA ILE A 134 -4.55 -1.08 -0.40
C ILE A 134 -4.98 -0.09 0.68
N ALA A 135 -5.39 -0.57 1.85
CA ALA A 135 -6.03 0.27 2.85
C ALA A 135 -5.54 0.06 4.28
N HIS A 136 -5.36 1.14 5.05
CA HIS A 136 -4.99 1.07 6.48
C HIS A 136 -3.68 0.30 6.76
N ASN A 137 -2.80 0.18 5.78
CA ASN A 137 -1.49 -0.41 6.00
C ASN A 137 -0.54 0.64 6.60
N THR A 138 0.45 0.17 7.36
CA THR A 138 1.57 0.98 7.81
C THR A 138 2.85 0.46 7.17
N VAL A 139 3.54 1.30 6.42
CA VAL A 139 4.88 1.04 5.91
C VAL A 139 5.80 2.08 6.53
N ARG A 140 6.93 1.64 7.09
CA ARG A 140 7.91 2.56 7.64
C ARG A 140 9.35 2.11 7.59
N ASP A 141 10.26 3.05 7.79
CA ASP A 141 11.72 2.87 7.82
C ASP A 141 12.29 2.35 6.48
N THR A 142 11.75 2.78 5.33
CA THR A 142 12.35 2.42 4.01
C THR A 142 13.65 3.20 3.81
N GLY A 143 14.59 2.65 3.04
CA GLY A 143 15.95 3.20 2.98
C GLY A 143 16.58 3.20 1.59
N ASN A 144 16.97 4.38 1.10
CA ASN A 144 17.56 4.60 -0.23
C ASN A 144 19.08 4.33 -0.28
N SER A 145 19.63 3.69 0.74
CA SER A 145 21.07 3.35 0.78
C SER A 145 21.47 2.57 -0.48
N HIS A 146 22.65 2.87 -1.02
CA HIS A 146 23.19 2.22 -2.23
C HIS A 146 22.46 2.55 -3.54
N GLY A 147 21.78 3.70 -3.61
CA GLY A 147 21.14 4.17 -4.85
C GLY A 147 19.80 3.51 -5.15
N ARG A 148 19.13 3.01 -4.11
CA ARG A 148 17.81 2.38 -4.20
C ARG A 148 16.68 3.41 -4.24
N HIS A 149 15.58 3.05 -4.88
CA HIS A 149 14.32 3.80 -4.86
C HIS A 149 13.35 3.14 -3.88
N ALA A 150 13.58 3.31 -2.57
CA ALA A 150 12.80 2.60 -1.55
C ALA A 150 11.47 3.31 -1.27
N ASP A 151 10.47 3.01 -2.09
CA ASP A 151 9.13 3.61 -2.01
C ASP A 151 8.27 2.95 -0.93
N CYS A 152 7.29 3.69 -0.42
CA CYS A 152 6.24 3.10 0.41
C CYS A 152 5.40 2.12 -0.42
N MET A 153 4.99 2.57 -1.61
CA MET A 153 4.19 1.82 -2.57
C MET A 153 4.68 2.11 -3.99
N GLN A 154 4.79 1.06 -4.81
CA GLN A 154 5.17 1.20 -6.22
C GLN A 154 4.36 0.27 -7.13
N THR A 155 4.03 0.75 -8.32
CA THR A 155 3.67 -0.07 -9.50
C THR A 155 4.60 0.32 -10.63
N PHE A 156 4.73 -0.55 -11.63
CA PHE A 156 5.33 -0.31 -12.93
C PHE A 156 4.68 -1.22 -13.96
N ALA A 157 4.91 -0.98 -15.25
CA ALA A 157 4.25 -1.72 -16.33
C ALA A 157 5.26 -2.05 -17.46
N SER A 158 6.34 -2.75 -17.09
CA SER A 158 7.35 -3.25 -18.00
C SER A 158 7.13 -4.74 -18.31
N ASP A 159 7.48 -5.65 -17.41
CA ASP A 159 7.14 -7.08 -17.53
C ASP A 159 5.94 -7.49 -16.67
N THR A 160 5.28 -6.49 -16.08
CA THR A 160 4.14 -6.62 -15.17
C THR A 160 2.84 -6.15 -15.82
N PRO A 161 1.69 -6.71 -15.41
CA PRO A 161 0.39 -6.19 -15.83
C PRO A 161 0.25 -4.71 -15.42
N PRO A 162 -0.36 -3.87 -16.26
CA PRO A 162 -0.63 -2.51 -15.87
C PRO A 162 -1.70 -2.45 -14.78
N SER A 163 -1.75 -1.32 -14.08
CA SER A 163 -2.57 -1.16 -12.87
C SER A 163 -3.85 -0.36 -13.14
N HIS A 164 -5.01 -0.91 -12.76
CA HIS A 164 -6.32 -0.31 -13.02
C HIS A 164 -7.26 -0.33 -11.83
N ARG A 165 -8.10 0.71 -11.69
CA ARG A 165 -9.11 0.80 -10.61
C ARG A 165 -8.49 0.52 -9.24
N VAL A 166 -7.40 1.22 -8.93
CA VAL A 166 -6.65 1.03 -7.69
C VAL A 166 -7.12 2.03 -6.64
N ARG A 167 -7.46 1.54 -5.45
CA ARG A 167 -7.79 2.36 -4.27
C ARG A 167 -6.64 2.25 -3.28
N ILE A 168 -6.01 3.38 -2.97
CA ILE A 168 -4.99 3.51 -1.92
C ILE A 168 -5.56 4.45 -0.88
N GLU A 169 -6.06 3.88 0.21
CA GLU A 169 -6.91 4.61 1.15
C GLU A 169 -6.42 4.49 2.60
N ASP A 170 -6.26 5.63 3.25
CA ASP A 170 -6.05 5.71 4.70
C ASP A 170 -4.82 4.90 5.19
N ASN A 171 -3.76 4.81 4.38
CA ASN A 171 -2.48 4.18 4.72
C ASN A 171 -1.54 5.18 5.41
N ARG A 172 -0.56 4.66 6.16
CA ARG A 172 0.52 5.44 6.78
C ARG A 172 1.86 5.03 6.19
N CYS A 173 2.50 5.97 5.51
CA CYS A 173 3.85 5.90 5.03
C CYS A 173 4.69 6.84 5.91
N GLU A 174 5.52 6.26 6.80
CA GLU A 174 6.29 6.98 7.83
C GLU A 174 7.78 6.73 7.62
N ASP A 175 8.63 7.73 7.81
CA ASP A 175 10.07 7.60 7.61
C ASP A 175 10.43 6.92 6.26
N ILE A 176 9.86 7.44 5.15
CA ILE A 176 10.07 6.91 3.81
C ILE A 176 11.17 7.70 3.11
N ASP A 177 12.28 7.05 2.75
CA ASP A 177 13.36 7.77 2.08
C ASP A 177 12.94 8.24 0.67
N ASN A 178 12.29 7.41 -0.14
CA ASN A 178 11.84 7.79 -1.49
C ASN A 178 10.38 8.29 -1.50
N MET A 179 9.51 7.79 -2.36
CA MET A 179 8.15 8.30 -2.54
C MET A 179 7.14 7.54 -1.68
N CYS A 180 6.04 8.22 -1.33
CA CYS A 180 4.85 7.59 -0.76
C CYS A 180 4.15 6.71 -1.81
N LEU A 181 4.16 7.16 -3.07
CA LEU A 181 3.70 6.36 -4.21
C LEU A 181 4.48 6.75 -5.47
N MET A 182 5.07 5.74 -6.12
CA MET A 182 5.46 5.81 -7.53
C MET A 182 4.47 4.97 -8.35
N ALA A 183 3.73 5.62 -9.25
CA ALA A 183 2.76 4.96 -10.10
C ALA A 183 3.10 5.15 -11.58
N GLU A 184 3.42 4.03 -12.21
CA GLU A 184 3.97 3.98 -13.56
C GLU A 184 3.02 3.20 -14.51
N GLY A 185 3.02 3.61 -15.77
CA GLY A 185 2.17 3.11 -16.83
C GLY A 185 3.00 2.60 -18.00
N PRO A 186 2.41 1.77 -18.87
CA PRO A 186 3.18 1.00 -19.84
C PRO A 186 3.88 1.86 -20.90
N ASN A 187 3.51 3.13 -21.06
CA ASN A 187 4.12 4.03 -22.03
C ASN A 187 5.07 5.06 -21.40
N ASP A 188 5.52 4.84 -20.16
CA ASP A 188 6.65 5.58 -19.59
C ASP A 188 7.99 5.17 -20.25
N GLY A 189 9.11 5.68 -19.72
CA GLY A 189 10.44 5.43 -20.28
C GLY A 189 10.94 3.99 -20.15
N GLU A 190 10.39 3.20 -19.22
CA GLU A 190 10.82 1.84 -18.89
C GLU A 190 9.74 0.77 -19.19
N GLY A 191 8.52 1.19 -19.54
CA GLY A 191 7.37 0.33 -19.81
C GLY A 191 7.45 -0.45 -21.13
N ASP A 192 6.55 -1.43 -21.29
CA ASP A 192 6.50 -2.30 -22.48
C ASP A 192 5.56 -1.83 -23.60
N GLY A 193 4.88 -0.71 -23.39
CA GLY A 193 3.88 -0.13 -24.28
C GLY A 193 2.56 -0.89 -24.35
N ARG A 194 2.26 -1.82 -23.42
CA ARG A 194 1.07 -2.67 -23.47
C ARG A 194 0.03 -2.34 -22.40
N GLY A 195 -1.19 -2.10 -22.85
CA GLY A 195 -2.32 -1.78 -21.98
C GLY A 195 -2.31 -0.32 -21.55
N THR A 196 -2.93 -0.02 -20.41
CA THR A 196 -3.00 1.33 -19.85
C THR A 196 -2.94 1.24 -18.33
N THR A 197 -2.42 2.25 -17.64
CA THR A 197 -2.55 2.36 -16.18
C THR A 197 -3.53 3.51 -15.87
N GLY A 198 -4.45 3.33 -14.92
CA GLY A 198 -5.39 4.40 -14.60
C GLY A 198 -6.52 4.10 -13.62
N ASP A 199 -7.34 5.12 -13.40
CA ASP A 199 -8.48 5.15 -12.47
C ASP A 199 -8.06 4.91 -11.00
N PHE A 200 -6.98 5.59 -10.58
CA PHE A 200 -6.49 5.53 -9.21
C PHE A 200 -7.31 6.43 -8.29
N THR A 201 -7.58 5.99 -7.08
CA THR A 201 -8.12 6.80 -5.98
C THR A 201 -7.12 6.78 -4.82
N ILE A 202 -6.52 7.93 -4.52
CA ILE A 202 -5.56 8.13 -3.44
C ILE A 202 -6.20 9.04 -2.40
N ARG A 203 -6.61 8.47 -1.27
CA ARG A 203 -7.42 9.19 -0.28
C ARG A 203 -6.97 8.98 1.15
N GLY A 204 -6.87 10.06 1.92
CA GLY A 204 -6.69 9.97 3.38
C GLY A 204 -5.35 9.41 3.84
N ASN A 205 -4.36 9.27 2.94
CA ASN A 205 -3.07 8.71 3.29
C ASN A 205 -2.19 9.74 4.00
N HIS A 206 -1.35 9.26 4.91
CA HIS A 206 -0.25 10.02 5.49
C HIS A 206 1.06 9.68 4.77
N CYS A 207 1.72 10.69 4.21
CA CYS A 207 2.93 10.55 3.42
C CYS A 207 4.08 11.37 4.00
N GLU A 208 5.06 10.70 4.61
CA GLU A 208 6.30 11.28 5.12
C GLU A 208 7.51 10.86 4.26
N THR A 209 7.75 11.64 3.19
CA THR A 209 8.86 11.44 2.25
C THR A 209 10.07 12.29 2.62
N LEU A 210 11.23 11.66 2.85
CA LEU A 210 12.41 12.31 3.43
C LEU A 210 13.48 12.73 2.40
N ARG A 211 13.60 12.05 1.25
CA ARG A 211 14.68 12.31 0.26
C ARG A 211 14.20 12.63 -1.15
N ALA A 212 13.08 12.07 -1.60
CA ALA A 212 12.55 12.36 -2.93
C ALA A 212 12.04 13.81 -3.04
N SER A 213 11.99 14.34 -4.27
CA SER A 213 11.50 15.69 -4.54
C SER A 213 9.97 15.82 -4.46
N GLN A 214 9.24 14.70 -4.49
CA GLN A 214 7.80 14.61 -4.40
C GLN A 214 7.35 13.38 -3.60
N ALA A 215 6.15 13.46 -3.03
CA ALA A 215 5.58 12.37 -2.26
C ALA A 215 4.80 11.39 -3.14
N LEU A 216 4.03 11.88 -4.12
CA LEU A 216 3.38 11.05 -5.13
C LEU A 216 3.93 11.40 -6.51
N MET A 217 4.21 10.39 -7.32
CA MET A 217 4.59 10.54 -8.72
C MET A 217 3.72 9.64 -9.59
N PHE A 218 3.24 10.20 -10.71
CA PHE A 218 2.46 9.51 -11.71
C PHE A 218 3.09 9.70 -13.07
N GLU A 219 3.43 8.59 -13.73
CA GLU A 219 3.96 8.52 -15.08
C GLU A 219 3.05 7.60 -15.92
N ASP A 220 2.48 8.11 -17.02
CA ASP A 220 1.49 7.40 -17.84
C ASP A 220 0.28 6.82 -17.07
N VAL A 221 -0.22 7.57 -16.07
CA VAL A 221 -1.40 7.18 -15.29
C VAL A 221 -2.59 8.09 -15.56
N ARG A 222 -3.69 7.52 -16.04
CA ARG A 222 -4.90 8.29 -16.38
C ARG A 222 -5.89 8.34 -15.23
N ASN A 223 -6.61 9.46 -15.12
CA ASN A 223 -7.76 9.66 -14.24
C ASN A 223 -7.50 9.45 -12.73
N ALA A 224 -6.30 9.76 -12.23
CA ALA A 224 -6.04 9.71 -10.79
C ALA A 224 -6.90 10.73 -10.02
N THR A 225 -7.47 10.33 -8.89
CA THR A 225 -8.17 11.22 -7.94
C THR A 225 -7.40 11.21 -6.63
N ILE A 226 -6.88 12.37 -6.23
CA ILE A 226 -5.97 12.53 -5.09
C ILE A 226 -6.58 13.52 -4.12
N THR A 227 -7.09 13.03 -2.98
CA THR A 227 -7.87 13.88 -2.08
C THR A 227 -7.70 13.58 -0.60
N GLY A 228 -7.68 14.63 0.23
CA GLY A 228 -7.66 14.48 1.68
C GLY A 228 -6.41 13.82 2.24
N ASN A 229 -5.30 13.79 1.49
CA ASN A 229 -4.04 13.21 1.97
C ASN A 229 -3.26 14.24 2.80
N GLU A 230 -2.43 13.75 3.72
CA GLU A 230 -1.49 14.55 4.49
C GLU A 230 -0.07 14.32 3.96
N PHE A 231 0.56 15.39 3.47
CA PHE A 231 1.95 15.39 3.05
C PHE A 231 2.80 15.95 4.20
N ALA A 232 3.35 15.06 5.02
CA ALA A 232 3.89 15.37 6.34
C ALA A 232 5.35 15.87 6.33
N ALA A 233 6.05 15.82 5.20
CA ALA A 233 7.47 16.16 5.09
C ALA A 233 7.75 17.26 4.04
N PRO A 234 8.85 18.03 4.18
CA PRO A 234 9.20 19.14 3.28
C PRO A 234 9.83 18.66 1.95
N THR A 235 9.02 18.11 1.05
CA THR A 235 9.42 17.85 -0.34
C THR A 235 9.43 19.15 -1.17
N HIS A 236 9.96 19.12 -2.40
CA HIS A 236 9.88 20.29 -3.28
C HIS A 236 8.43 20.62 -3.64
N HIS A 237 7.66 19.58 -3.98
CA HIS A 237 6.24 19.63 -4.28
C HIS A 237 5.56 18.34 -3.81
N ALA A 238 4.23 18.30 -3.69
CA ALA A 238 3.55 17.12 -3.15
C ALA A 238 3.32 16.03 -4.22
N ILE A 239 2.84 16.43 -5.40
CA ILE A 239 2.32 15.54 -6.45
C ILE A 239 2.97 15.87 -7.79
N GLY A 240 3.70 14.93 -8.38
CA GLY A 240 4.22 14.99 -9.74
C GLY A 240 3.30 14.28 -10.73
N LEU A 241 2.98 14.93 -11.85
CA LEU A 241 2.21 14.40 -12.97
C LEU A 241 3.01 14.53 -14.27
N ALA A 242 3.50 13.41 -14.79
CA ALA A 242 4.35 13.35 -15.96
C ALA A 242 3.88 12.31 -16.98
N HIS A 243 4.47 12.33 -18.18
CA HIS A 243 4.36 11.27 -19.18
C HIS A 243 2.91 10.91 -19.54
N HIS A 244 2.10 11.87 -19.96
CA HIS A 244 0.69 11.69 -20.33
C HIS A 244 -0.24 11.23 -19.19
N SER A 245 0.12 11.55 -17.94
CA SER A 245 -0.74 11.36 -16.76
C SER A 245 -1.91 12.33 -16.74
N THR A 246 -2.93 12.03 -17.53
CA THR A 246 -4.03 12.95 -17.88
C THR A 246 -5.29 12.71 -17.06
N GLY A 247 -6.16 13.72 -16.97
CA GLY A 247 -7.46 13.62 -16.30
C GLY A 247 -7.40 13.60 -14.76
N ALA A 248 -6.24 13.91 -14.18
CA ALA A 248 -6.05 13.90 -12.74
C ALA A 248 -6.92 14.95 -12.02
N ARG A 249 -7.41 14.61 -10.83
CA ARG A 249 -8.19 15.47 -9.95
C ARG A 249 -7.51 15.56 -8.58
N VAL A 250 -7.23 16.78 -8.13
CA VAL A 250 -6.52 17.03 -6.86
C VAL A 250 -7.33 18.01 -6.02
N ASP A 251 -7.67 17.63 -4.79
CA ASP A 251 -8.46 18.49 -3.90
C ASP A 251 -8.31 18.14 -2.40
N GLY A 252 -8.33 19.15 -1.54
CA GLY A 252 -8.47 18.99 -0.09
C GLY A 252 -7.29 18.32 0.62
N ASN A 253 -6.08 18.33 0.04
CA ASN A 253 -4.90 17.78 0.71
C ASN A 253 -4.29 18.79 1.71
N THR A 254 -3.63 18.27 2.74
CA THR A 254 -2.88 19.07 3.72
C THR A 254 -1.39 18.98 3.41
N LEU A 255 -0.74 20.14 3.28
CA LEU A 255 0.68 20.23 2.95
C LEU A 255 1.52 20.60 4.17
N HIS A 256 2.67 19.95 4.33
CA HIS A 256 3.72 20.44 5.20
C HIS A 256 4.14 21.86 4.75
N PRO A 257 4.37 22.82 5.68
CA PRO A 257 4.66 24.22 5.32
C PRO A 257 5.91 24.44 4.46
N GLY A 258 6.80 23.44 4.38
CA GLY A 258 8.00 23.46 3.54
C GLY A 258 7.77 23.11 2.06
N ILE A 259 6.58 22.60 1.70
CA ILE A 259 6.24 22.25 0.32
C ILE A 259 5.93 23.54 -0.46
N ARG A 260 6.58 23.73 -1.62
CA ARG A 260 6.46 24.99 -2.39
C ARG A 260 5.14 25.13 -3.13
N TYR A 261 4.66 24.03 -3.69
CA TYR A 261 3.41 23.95 -4.41
C TYR A 261 2.86 22.52 -4.36
N GLU A 262 1.54 22.36 -4.48
CA GLU A 262 0.90 21.05 -4.38
C GLU A 262 1.20 20.17 -5.60
N VAL A 263 1.10 20.74 -6.81
CA VAL A 263 1.17 19.96 -8.06
C VAL A 263 2.27 20.48 -8.99
N GLY A 264 3.17 19.58 -9.37
CA GLY A 264 4.06 19.71 -10.53
C GLY A 264 3.48 18.95 -11.71
N ILE A 265 3.43 19.57 -12.89
CA ILE A 265 2.81 18.96 -14.07
C ILE A 265 3.55 19.32 -15.35
N ASP A 266 3.85 18.33 -16.17
CA ASP A 266 4.41 18.56 -17.50
C ASP A 266 3.32 18.93 -18.51
N ALA A 267 3.72 19.41 -19.69
CA ALA A 267 2.76 19.81 -20.73
C ALA A 267 1.88 18.64 -21.22
N SER A 268 2.42 17.41 -21.21
CA SER A 268 1.75 16.22 -21.72
C SER A 268 0.59 15.75 -20.83
N SER A 269 0.64 16.11 -19.55
CA SER A 269 -0.27 15.66 -18.49
C SER A 269 -1.39 16.67 -18.19
N ARG A 270 -1.36 17.88 -18.77
CA ARG A 270 -2.35 18.95 -18.51
C ARG A 270 -3.76 18.63 -18.97
N ALA A 271 -3.93 17.76 -19.96
CA ALA A 271 -5.25 17.49 -20.52
C ALA A 271 -6.20 16.89 -19.47
N GLY A 272 -7.33 17.57 -19.23
CA GLY A 272 -8.34 17.12 -18.28
C GLY A 272 -8.01 17.29 -16.80
N TYR A 273 -6.83 17.85 -16.46
CA TYR A 273 -6.44 18.13 -15.08
C TYR A 273 -7.42 19.09 -14.39
N ARG A 274 -7.73 18.83 -13.11
CA ARG A 274 -8.54 19.71 -12.25
C ARG A 274 -7.96 19.72 -10.85
N GLY A 275 -7.59 20.90 -10.35
CA GLY A 275 -7.04 21.06 -9.01
C GLY A 275 -6.40 22.43 -8.83
N PRO A 276 -5.52 22.59 -7.84
CA PRO A 276 -4.72 23.80 -7.63
C PRO A 276 -3.94 24.23 -8.88
N GLU A 277 -3.55 25.50 -8.97
CA GLU A 277 -2.67 25.94 -10.05
C GLU A 277 -1.31 25.22 -9.93
N PRO A 278 -0.84 24.53 -10.99
CA PRO A 278 0.45 23.86 -10.94
C PRO A 278 1.61 24.85 -10.79
N GLY A 279 2.53 24.56 -9.87
CA GLY A 279 3.62 25.48 -9.53
C GLY A 279 4.92 25.28 -10.32
N GLY A 280 5.04 24.19 -11.08
CA GLY A 280 6.26 23.88 -11.84
C GLY A 280 6.20 22.55 -12.58
N LEU A 281 7.38 22.08 -12.97
CA LEU A 281 7.58 20.73 -13.50
C LEU A 281 7.32 19.68 -12.40
N PRO A 282 6.94 18.46 -12.80
CA PRO A 282 6.93 17.30 -11.92
C PRO A 282 8.36 16.93 -11.47
#